data_AF-A0A2U8WCA7-F1
#
_entry.id   AF-A0A2U8WCA7-F1
#
_cell.length_a   1.000
_cell.length_b   1.000
_cell.length_c   1.000
_cell.angle_alpha   90.00
_cell.angle_beta   90.00
_cell.angle_gamma   90.00
#
_symmetry.space_group_name_H-M   'P 1'
#
loop_
_entity.id
_entity.type
_entity.pdbx_description
1 polymer ?
#
loop_
_entity_poly.entity_id
_entity_poly.type
_entity_poly.pdbx_seq_one_letter_code
_entity_poly.pdbx_strand_id
1 'polypeptide(L)' 'MEHGGRIELEAALAEQIASELRAAARFHEQNGNDAVAEALRMDARRHAREAVMLRARAEAPVLVPA' A
#
# COMPACT_ATOMS: atom_id res chain seq x y z
N MET A 1 20.13 -3.99 13.80
CA MET A 1 19.03 -3.06 13.45
C MET A 1 18.58 -3.23 11.98
N GLU A 2 18.70 -4.42 11.39
CA GLU A 2 18.49 -4.61 9.94
C GLU A 2 17.04 -4.92 9.54
N HIS A 3 16.20 -5.35 10.49
CA HIS A 3 14.81 -5.73 10.22
C HIS A 3 13.86 -4.54 10.06
N GLY A 4 14.07 -3.44 10.80
CA GLY A 4 13.20 -2.25 10.73
C GLY A 4 13.25 -1.56 9.37
N GLY A 5 14.46 -1.31 8.85
CA GLY A 5 14.64 -0.64 7.56
C GLY A 5 14.11 -1.43 6.37
N ARG A 6 14.05 -2.78 6.45
CA ARG A 6 13.42 -3.60 5.41
C ARG A 6 11.91 -3.47 5.40
N ILE A 7 11.25 -3.48 6.57
CA ILE A 7 9.79 -3.35 6.66
C ILE A 7 9.34 -1.94 6.22
N GLU A 8 10.11 -0.91 6.56
CA GLU A 8 9.87 0.46 6.10
C GLU A 8 9.98 0.58 4.57
N LEU A 9 10.97 -0.08 3.96
CA LEU A 9 11.12 -0.13 2.51
C LEU A 9 9.95 -0.86 1.84
N GLU A 10 9.53 -2.00 2.38
CA GLU A 10 8.37 -2.76 1.88
C GLU A 10 7.07 -1.95 2.01
N ALA A 11 6.90 -1.20 3.10
CA ALA A 11 5.76 -0.29 3.26
C ALA A 11 5.78 0.86 2.23
N ALA A 12 6.94 1.49 2.01
CA ALA A 12 7.08 2.55 1.02
C ALA A 12 6.78 2.06 -0.40
N LEU A 13 7.23 0.85 -0.75
CA LEU A 13 6.93 0.22 -2.03
C LEU A 13 5.41 -0.01 -2.19
N ALA A 14 4.75 -0.54 -1.17
CA ALA A 14 3.30 -0.76 -1.21
C ALA A 14 2.51 0.56 -1.38
N GLU A 15 2.95 1.66 -0.78
CA GLU A 15 2.36 2.99 -1.03
C GLU A 15 2.58 3.48 -2.45
N GLN A 16 3.77 3.30 -3.00
CA GLN A 16 4.09 3.69 -4.36
C GLN A 16 3.17 2.95 -5.34
N ILE A 17 3.03 1.63 -5.20
CA ILE A 17 2.12 0.81 -6.02
C ILE A 17 0.69 1.32 -5.90
N ALA A 18 0.22 1.60 -4.67
CA ALA A 18 -1.13 2.15 -4.46
C ALA A 18 -1.34 3.50 -5.17
N SER A 19 -0.32 4.36 -5.19
CA SER A 19 -0.36 5.66 -5.88
C SER A 19 -0.45 5.48 -7.41
N GLU A 20 0.39 4.61 -7.97
CA GLU A 20 0.40 4.30 -9.40
C GLU A 20 -0.93 3.70 -9.86
N LEU A 21 -1.48 2.75 -9.10
CA LEU A 21 -2.80 2.17 -9.38
C LEU A 21 -3.93 3.21 -9.34
N ARG A 22 -3.88 4.19 -8.42
CA ARG A 22 -4.86 5.30 -8.41
C ARG A 22 -4.70 6.22 -9.62
N ALA A 23 -3.48 6.45 -10.08
CA ALA A 23 -3.23 7.22 -11.30
C ALA A 23 -3.77 6.49 -12.53
N ALA A 24 -3.49 5.19 -12.65
CA ALA A 24 -4.03 4.35 -13.70
C ALA A 24 -5.56 4.28 -13.66
N ALA A 25 -6.17 4.15 -12.48
CA ALA A 25 -7.62 4.15 -12.33
C ALA A 25 -8.25 5.45 -12.84
N ARG A 26 -7.66 6.61 -12.51
CA ARG A 26 -8.12 7.92 -13.03
C ARG A 26 -8.01 8.00 -14.55
N PHE A 27 -6.92 7.50 -15.12
CA PHE A 27 -6.78 7.43 -16.57
C PHE A 27 -7.88 6.56 -17.18
N HIS A 28 -8.14 5.37 -16.64
CA HIS A 28 -9.17 4.48 -17.18
C HIS A 28 -10.60 5.05 -17.05
N GLU A 29 -10.92 5.71 -15.92
CA GLU A 29 -12.20 6.41 -15.73
C GLU A 29 -12.40 7.53 -16.75
N GLN A 30 -11.35 8.34 -17.02
CA GLN A 30 -11.40 9.39 -18.05
C GLN A 30 -11.61 8.84 -19.46
N ASN A 31 -11.23 7.58 -19.70
CA ASN A 31 -11.43 6.89 -20.98
C ASN A 31 -12.73 6.04 -21.01
N GLY A 32 -13.61 6.17 -20.01
CA GLY A 32 -14.88 5.44 -19.96
C GLY A 32 -14.77 3.95 -19.62
N ASN A 33 -13.63 3.52 -19.06
CA ASN A 33 -13.38 2.13 -18.68
C ASN A 33 -13.63 1.90 -17.18
N ASP A 34 -14.88 2.10 -16.74
CA ASP A 34 -15.23 2.15 -15.31
C ASP A 34 -14.91 0.85 -14.56
N ALA A 35 -15.16 -0.31 -15.18
CA ALA A 35 -14.86 -1.61 -14.56
C ALA A 35 -13.35 -1.80 -14.30
N VAL A 36 -12.50 -1.32 -15.22
CA VAL A 36 -11.04 -1.36 -15.05
C VAL A 36 -10.60 -0.38 -13.98
N ALA A 37 -11.17 0.83 -13.98
CA ALA A 37 -10.89 1.84 -12.96
C ALA A 37 -11.27 1.36 -11.55
N GLU A 38 -12.41 0.67 -11.41
CA GLU A 38 -12.85 0.09 -10.14
C GLU A 38 -11.93 -1.02 -9.66
N ALA A 39 -11.54 -1.95 -10.53
CA ALA A 39 -10.57 -3.00 -10.18
C ALA A 39 -9.24 -2.41 -9.69
N LEU A 40 -8.70 -1.42 -10.41
CA LEU A 40 -7.48 -0.72 -10.01
C LEU A 40 -7.62 0.02 -8.68
N ARG A 41 -8.79 0.61 -8.38
CA ARG A 41 -9.08 1.24 -7.09
C ARG A 41 -9.10 0.21 -5.96
N MET A 42 -9.66 -0.98 -6.19
CA MET A 42 -9.68 -2.06 -5.21
C MET A 42 -8.26 -2.53 -4.90
N ASP A 43 -7.43 -2.74 -5.91
CA ASP A 43 -6.03 -3.14 -5.74
C ASP A 43 -5.21 -2.04 -5.05
N ALA A 44 -5.41 -0.77 -5.42
CA ALA A 44 -4.78 0.35 -4.74
C ALA A 44 -5.14 0.41 -3.25
N ARG A 45 -6.40 0.13 -2.89
CA ARG A 45 -6.84 0.07 -1.49
C ARG A 45 -6.18 -1.09 -0.76
N ARG A 46 -6.02 -2.24 -1.41
CA ARG A 46 -5.32 -3.39 -0.84
C ARG A 46 -3.87 -3.06 -0.50
N HIS A 47 -3.11 -2.49 -1.44
CA HIS A 47 -1.72 -2.10 -1.20
C HIS A 47 -1.58 -0.96 -0.18
N ALA A 48 -2.49 0.00 -0.17
CA ALA A 48 -2.50 1.03 0.87
C ALA A 48 -2.72 0.45 2.27
N ARG A 49 -3.57 -0.57 2.42
CA ARG A 49 -3.75 -1.29 3.70
C ARG A 49 -2.52 -2.09 4.08
N GLU A 50 -1.88 -2.75 3.11
CA GLU A 50 -0.63 -3.49 3.31
C GLU A 50 0.47 -2.57 3.83
N ALA A 51 0.66 -1.39 3.24
CA ALA A 51 1.60 -0.39 3.71
C ALA A 51 1.34 0.02 5.18
N VAL A 52 0.07 0.27 5.54
CA VAL A 52 -0.31 0.62 6.91
C VAL A 52 0.01 -0.53 7.88
N MET A 53 -0.28 -1.77 7.51
CA MET A 53 0.03 -2.94 8.35
C MET A 53 1.54 -3.14 8.51
N LEU A 54 2.32 -2.94 7.44
CA LEU A 54 3.78 -3.03 7.48
C LEU A 54 4.38 -1.95 8.39
N ARG A 55 3.91 -0.70 8.30
CA ARG A 55 4.33 0.38 9.21
C ARG A 55 3.98 0.08 10.66
N ALA A 56 2.74 -0.34 10.92
CA ALA A 56 2.32 -0.73 12.27
C ALA A 56 3.19 -1.88 12.83
N ARG A 57 3.64 -2.80 11.98
CA ARG A 57 4.56 -3.87 12.37
C ARG A 57 5.98 -3.37 12.64
N ALA A 58 6.48 -2.40 11.88
CA ALA A 58 7.77 -1.76 12.14
C ALA A 58 7.76 -0.95 13.44
N GLU A 59 6.64 -0.28 13.73
CA GLU A 59 6.39 0.54 14.94
C GLU A 59 6.02 -0.27 16.18
N ALA A 60 5.87 -1.59 16.08
CA ALA A 60 5.62 -2.48 17.21
C ALA A 60 6.89 -3.22 17.68
N PRO A 61 7.95 -2.54 18.17
CA PRO A 61 8.99 -3.23 18.91
C PRO A 61 8.51 -3.44 20.36
N VAL A 62 8.35 -4.70 20.75
CA VAL A 62 8.43 -5.17 22.15
C VAL A 62 7.27 -4.73 23.08
N LEU A 63 6.11 -5.39 22.98
CA LEU A 63 5.33 -5.73 24.18
C LEU A 63 5.75 -7.12 24.64
N VAL A 64 6.90 -7.21 25.29
CA VAL A 64 7.27 -8.39 26.08
C VAL A 64 6.82 -8.07 27.51
N PRO A 65 5.82 -8.76 28.08
CA PRO A 65 5.52 -8.61 29.50
C PRO A 65 6.71 -9.17 30.29
N ALA A 66 7.32 -8.32 31.12
CA ALA A 66 8.23 -8.72 32.19
C ALA A 66 7.49 -8.65 33.53
#